data_AF-Q95003-F1
#
_entry.id   AF-Q95003-F1
#
_cell.length_a   1.000
_cell.length_b   1.000
_cell.length_c   1.000
_cell.angle_alpha   90.00
_cell.angle_beta   90.00
_cell.angle_gamma   90.00
#
_symmetry.space_group_name_H-M   'P 1'
#
loop_
_entity.id
_entity.type
_entity.pdbx_description
1 polymer ?
#
loop_
_entity_poly.entity_id
_entity_poly.type
_entity_poly.pdbx_seq_one_letter_code
_entity_poly.pdbx_strand_id
1 'polypeptide(L)'
;MAPGSVLSLAVALATIIGISCTATVDETMRWKECLNTNQSIFDFQIETLQGEYTDLSQYRGKVILLVNVATFCAYTQQYTDFNPMLEKYQAQGLTLVAFPCNQFYLQEPAENHELMNGLTYVRPGNGWTPHQELHIYGKIDVNGDNHHPLYEFVKESCPQTVDKIGKTDELMYNPVRPSDITWNFEKFLIDRNGQPRFRFHPTAWSHGDVVTPFIEQLLAEPAN
;
A
#
# COMPACT_ATOMS: atom_id res chain seq x y z
N MET A 1 -75.55 -40.08 -13.95
CA MET A 1 -74.14 -40.52 -13.91
C MET A 1 -73.35 -39.43 -13.21
N ALA A 2 -72.88 -39.70 -11.99
CA ALA A 2 -72.13 -38.76 -11.17
C ALA A 2 -70.64 -39.16 -11.16
N PRO A 3 -69.72 -38.32 -11.67
CA PRO A 3 -68.29 -38.44 -11.43
C PRO A 3 -67.94 -37.54 -10.23
N GLY A 4 -67.33 -38.00 -9.14
CA GLY A 4 -65.97 -38.54 -9.11
C GLY A 4 -65.09 -37.50 -8.40
N SER A 5 -65.03 -37.56 -7.07
CA SER A 5 -64.26 -36.67 -6.20
C SER A 5 -62.76 -36.89 -6.35
N VAL A 6 -62.02 -35.85 -6.72
CA VAL A 6 -60.56 -35.89 -6.85
C VAL A 6 -59.94 -35.30 -5.57
N LEU A 7 -59.35 -36.16 -4.73
CA LEU A 7 -58.54 -35.77 -3.57
C LEU A 7 -57.15 -35.35 -4.09
N SER A 8 -56.83 -34.05 -4.04
CA SER A 8 -55.50 -33.54 -4.41
C SER A 8 -54.63 -33.41 -3.16
N LEU A 9 -53.52 -34.13 -3.14
CA LEU A 9 -52.56 -34.25 -2.04
C LEU A 9 -51.60 -33.05 -2.05
N ALA A 10 -51.65 -32.19 -1.03
CA ALA A 10 -50.78 -31.03 -0.90
C ALA A 10 -49.39 -31.44 -0.38
N VAL A 11 -48.37 -31.39 -1.24
CA VAL A 11 -46.96 -31.57 -0.85
C VAL A 11 -46.40 -30.21 -0.43
N ALA A 12 -46.15 -30.01 0.86
CA ALA A 12 -45.52 -28.81 1.39
C ALA A 12 -44.00 -28.88 1.16
N LEU A 13 -43.48 -28.08 0.23
CA LEU A 13 -42.05 -27.87 0.03
C LEU A 13 -41.51 -26.97 1.15
N ALA A 14 -40.72 -27.52 2.07
CA ALA A 14 -39.98 -26.75 3.06
C ALA A 14 -38.72 -26.14 2.41
N THR A 15 -38.75 -24.85 2.13
CA THR A 15 -37.60 -24.08 1.65
C THR A 15 -36.62 -23.84 2.80
N ILE A 16 -35.50 -24.56 2.80
CA ILE A 16 -34.39 -24.34 3.74
C ILE A 16 -33.64 -23.09 3.27
N ILE A 17 -33.84 -21.97 3.96
CA ILE A 17 -33.07 -20.74 3.74
C ILE A 17 -31.69 -20.94 4.37
N GLY A 18 -30.73 -21.36 3.56
CA GLY A 18 -29.32 -21.40 3.96
C GLY A 18 -28.79 -19.99 4.14
N ILE A 19 -28.59 -19.56 5.39
CA ILE A 19 -27.88 -18.33 5.71
C ILE A 19 -26.39 -18.60 5.46
N SER A 20 -25.90 -18.31 4.27
CA SER A 20 -24.46 -18.31 3.98
C SER A 20 -23.78 -17.23 4.80
N CYS A 21 -23.16 -17.64 5.90
CA CYS A 21 -22.36 -16.78 6.76
C CYS A 21 -21.04 -16.46 6.03
N THR A 22 -21.01 -15.38 5.25
CA THR A 22 -19.76 -14.86 4.70
C THR A 22 -19.01 -14.16 5.83
N ALA A 23 -17.94 -14.78 6.34
CA ALA A 23 -17.03 -14.10 7.25
C ALA A 23 -16.55 -12.80 6.59
N THR A 24 -16.92 -11.66 7.15
CA THR A 24 -16.46 -10.36 6.67
C THR A 24 -14.96 -10.28 6.94
N VAL A 25 -14.17 -10.12 5.88
CA VAL A 25 -12.72 -9.92 6.00
C VAL A 25 -12.48 -8.57 6.64
N ASP A 26 -11.85 -8.54 7.81
CA ASP A 26 -11.43 -7.31 8.46
C ASP A 26 -10.22 -6.74 7.70
N GLU A 27 -10.43 -5.62 7.01
CA GLU A 27 -9.40 -4.98 6.19
C GLU A 27 -8.25 -4.40 7.02
N THR A 28 -8.49 -4.09 8.30
CA THR A 28 -7.46 -3.56 9.21
C THR A 28 -6.40 -4.60 9.55
N MET A 29 -6.71 -5.88 9.35
CA MET A 29 -5.82 -7.02 9.62
C MET A 29 -5.03 -7.48 8.38
N ARG A 30 -5.10 -6.75 7.26
CA ARG A 30 -4.34 -7.07 6.03
C ARG A 30 -2.90 -6.56 6.07
N TRP A 31 -2.14 -7.06 7.04
CA TRP A 31 -0.71 -6.80 7.17
C TRP A 31 0.05 -8.10 7.46
N LYS A 32 1.35 -8.09 7.19
CA LYS A 32 2.27 -9.21 7.45
C LYS A 32 3.57 -8.69 8.06
N GLU A 33 4.09 -9.43 9.01
CA GLU A 33 5.48 -9.30 9.43
C GLU A 33 6.39 -9.87 8.32
N CYS A 34 7.47 -9.14 8.04
CA CYS A 34 8.45 -9.52 7.02
C CYS A 34 9.44 -10.55 7.56
N LEU A 35 10.15 -11.21 6.66
CA LEU A 35 11.21 -12.15 6.98
C LEU A 35 12.49 -11.38 7.33
N ASN A 36 13.28 -11.93 8.25
CA ASN A 36 14.61 -11.40 8.52
C ASN A 36 15.50 -11.50 7.27
N THR A 37 16.18 -10.41 6.94
CA THR A 37 17.08 -10.32 5.78
C THR A 37 18.41 -9.70 6.19
N ASN A 38 19.49 -10.07 5.50
CA ASN A 38 20.81 -9.47 5.68
C ASN A 38 21.06 -8.27 4.75
N GLN A 39 20.09 -7.93 3.90
CA GLN A 39 20.15 -6.80 2.96
C GLN A 39 19.43 -5.58 3.54
N SER A 40 19.73 -4.39 2.99
CA SER A 40 19.15 -3.13 3.44
C SER A 40 18.61 -2.33 2.26
N ILE A 41 17.56 -1.55 2.47
CA ILE A 41 17.13 -0.58 1.45
C ILE A 41 18.20 0.48 1.16
N PHE A 42 19.18 0.64 2.05
CA PHE A 42 20.28 1.60 1.92
C PHE A 42 21.31 1.24 0.85
N ASP A 43 21.14 0.10 0.17
CA ASP A 43 22.00 -0.32 -0.94
C ASP A 43 21.44 0.12 -2.30
N PHE A 44 20.25 0.76 -2.33
CA PHE A 44 19.58 1.19 -3.57
C PHE A 44 19.70 2.70 -3.80
N GLN A 45 19.97 3.05 -5.06
CA GLN A 45 19.83 4.41 -5.56
C GLN A 45 18.42 4.63 -6.08
N ILE A 46 17.95 5.87 -5.99
CA ILE A 46 16.65 6.29 -6.51
C ILE A 46 16.77 7.61 -7.27
N GLU A 47 15.87 7.81 -8.23
CA GLU A 47 15.78 9.05 -8.99
C GLU A 47 14.86 10.03 -8.25
N THR A 48 15.27 11.30 -8.17
CA THR A 48 14.47 12.40 -7.64
C THR A 48 13.48 12.91 -8.69
N LEU A 49 12.53 13.76 -8.27
CA LEU A 49 11.62 14.43 -9.20
C LEU A 49 12.34 15.31 -10.24
N GLN A 50 13.60 15.68 -9.99
CA GLN A 50 14.44 16.49 -10.87
C GLN A 50 15.30 15.65 -11.82
N GLY A 51 15.27 14.32 -11.71
CA GLY A 51 16.07 13.40 -12.54
C GLY A 51 17.48 13.12 -12.00
N GLU A 52 17.81 13.65 -10.83
CA GLU A 52 19.08 13.37 -10.16
C GLU A 52 18.97 12.08 -9.33
N TYR A 53 20.05 11.29 -9.28
CA TYR A 53 20.10 10.09 -8.45
C TYR A 53 20.61 10.41 -7.04
N THR A 54 19.98 9.82 -6.02
CA THR A 54 20.46 9.87 -4.63
C THR A 54 20.31 8.50 -3.97
N ASP A 55 20.93 8.34 -2.81
CA ASP A 55 20.99 7.08 -2.08
C ASP A 55 20.01 7.11 -0.89
N LEU A 56 19.28 6.01 -0.69
CA LEU A 56 18.42 5.83 0.48
C LEU A 56 19.22 5.74 1.79
N SER A 57 20.53 5.50 1.72
CA SER A 57 21.44 5.47 2.87
C SER A 57 21.48 6.77 3.68
N GLN A 58 21.02 7.90 3.10
CA GLN A 58 20.80 9.16 3.81
C GLN A 58 19.75 9.05 4.94
N TYR A 59 18.90 8.02 4.91
CA TYR A 59 17.87 7.77 5.93
C TYR A 59 18.32 6.79 7.02
N ARG A 60 19.60 6.39 7.03
CA ARG A 60 20.14 5.50 8.06
C ARG A 60 19.88 6.05 9.46
N GLY A 61 19.42 5.18 10.36
CA GLY A 61 19.04 5.54 11.72
C GLY A 61 17.58 6.02 11.87
N LYS A 62 16.86 6.24 10.77
CA LYS A 62 15.41 6.57 10.77
C LYS A 62 14.55 5.34 10.54
N VAL A 63 13.34 5.34 11.10
CA VAL A 63 12.27 4.43 10.70
C VAL A 63 11.62 5.00 9.46
N ILE A 64 11.44 4.18 8.42
CA ILE A 64 10.97 4.64 7.11
C ILE A 64 9.65 3.94 6.79
N LEU A 65 8.61 4.73 6.51
CA LEU A 65 7.40 4.22 5.88
C LEU A 65 7.52 4.42 4.37
N LEU A 66 7.85 3.34 3.68
CA LEU A 66 7.96 3.26 2.23
C LEU A 66 6.58 3.02 1.61
N VAL A 67 6.18 3.80 0.62
CA VAL A 67 4.84 3.72 0.01
C VAL A 67 4.86 3.98 -1.49
N ASN A 68 4.14 3.17 -2.27
CA ASN A 68 3.84 3.51 -3.66
C ASN A 68 2.59 4.40 -3.72
N VAL A 69 2.62 5.48 -4.48
CA VAL A 69 1.56 6.52 -4.45
C VAL A 69 1.01 6.82 -5.84
N ALA A 70 -0.20 7.37 -5.85
CA ALA A 70 -0.88 7.83 -7.07
C ALA A 70 -1.81 9.03 -6.77
N THR A 71 -1.77 10.06 -7.62
CA THR A 71 -2.58 11.29 -7.48
C THR A 71 -4.09 11.08 -7.74
N PHE A 72 -4.44 10.20 -8.68
CA PHE A 72 -5.85 9.97 -9.09
C PHE A 72 -6.45 8.70 -8.49
N CYS A 73 -5.97 8.31 -7.31
CA CYS A 73 -6.46 7.16 -6.57
C CYS A 73 -7.57 7.55 -5.57
N ALA A 74 -8.41 6.58 -5.18
CA ALA A 74 -9.30 6.74 -4.03
C ALA A 74 -8.52 6.95 -2.73
N TYR A 75 -7.35 6.31 -2.60
CA TYR A 75 -6.48 6.39 -1.44
C TYR A 75 -5.62 7.65 -1.37
N THR A 76 -5.68 8.56 -2.36
CA THR A 76 -4.93 9.82 -2.34
C THR A 76 -5.23 10.68 -1.11
N GLN A 77 -6.39 10.52 -0.48
CA GLN A 77 -6.67 11.22 0.78
C GLN A 77 -5.75 10.81 1.94
N GLN A 78 -5.02 9.70 1.86
CA GLN A 78 -4.03 9.33 2.87
C GLN A 78 -2.89 10.36 2.98
N TYR A 79 -2.63 11.17 1.93
CA TYR A 79 -1.69 12.28 2.03
C TYR A 79 -2.04 13.29 3.13
N THR A 80 -3.34 13.48 3.43
CA THR A 80 -3.76 14.38 4.52
C THR A 80 -3.45 13.81 5.90
N ASP A 81 -3.27 12.50 6.01
CA ASP A 81 -2.90 11.82 7.25
C ASP A 81 -1.36 11.81 7.45
N PHE A 82 -0.57 11.85 6.37
CA PHE A 82 0.89 11.75 6.43
C PHE A 82 1.55 12.93 7.14
N ASN A 83 1.13 14.17 6.87
CA ASN A 83 1.72 15.34 7.51
C ASN A 83 1.54 15.34 9.04
N PRO A 84 0.32 15.16 9.59
CA PRO A 84 0.14 15.04 11.04
C PRO A 84 0.93 13.88 11.67
N MET A 85 1.02 12.74 10.99
CA MET A 85 1.81 11.61 11.45
C MET A 85 3.30 11.96 11.55
N LEU A 86 3.85 12.60 10.52
CA LEU A 86 5.24 13.05 10.52
C LEU A 86 5.49 14.15 11.55
N GLU A 87 4.58 15.10 11.72
CA GLU A 87 4.68 16.13 12.76
C GLU A 87 4.81 15.49 14.16
N LYS A 88 4.04 14.42 14.43
CA LYS A 88 4.07 13.68 15.70
C LYS A 88 5.39 12.94 15.93
N TYR A 89 5.98 12.33 14.89
CA TYR A 89 7.08 11.37 15.05
C TYR A 89 8.43 11.82 14.46
N GLN A 90 8.53 12.96 13.78
CA GLN A 90 9.78 13.42 13.16
C GLN A 90 10.93 13.51 14.18
N ALA A 91 10.66 13.99 15.40
CA ALA A 91 11.66 14.12 16.46
C ALA A 91 12.19 12.77 16.96
N GLN A 92 11.46 11.67 16.72
CA GLN A 92 11.86 10.31 17.08
C GLN A 92 12.54 9.58 15.91
N GLY A 93 12.56 10.22 14.72
CA GLY A 93 13.20 9.71 13.52
C GLY A 93 12.28 8.92 12.60
N LEU A 94 10.98 9.27 12.50
CA LEU A 94 10.12 8.79 11.42
C LEU A 94 10.30 9.63 10.16
N THR A 95 10.38 8.96 9.01
CA THR A 95 10.33 9.60 7.68
C THR A 95 9.44 8.78 6.74
N LEU A 96 8.84 9.43 5.74
CA LEU A 96 8.10 8.77 4.66
C LEU A 96 8.86 8.89 3.36
N VAL A 97 8.96 7.78 2.64
CA VAL A 97 9.56 7.72 1.31
C VAL A 97 8.48 7.23 0.34
N ALA A 98 8.04 8.11 -0.55
CA ALA A 98 6.92 7.88 -1.45
C ALA A 98 7.39 7.80 -2.91
N PHE A 99 6.95 6.76 -3.61
CA PHE A 99 7.27 6.52 -5.02
C PHE A 99 6.00 6.53 -5.88
N PRO A 100 5.80 7.57 -6.69
CA PRO A 100 4.72 7.62 -7.67
C PRO A 100 4.79 6.41 -8.62
N CYS A 101 3.65 5.79 -8.95
CA CYS A 101 3.62 4.64 -9.84
C CYS A 101 2.35 4.66 -10.71
N ASN A 102 2.51 4.49 -12.03
CA ASN A 102 1.39 4.53 -12.97
C ASN A 102 0.89 3.13 -13.39
N GLN A 103 1.33 2.08 -12.70
CA GLN A 103 1.05 0.69 -13.07
C GLN A 103 -0.36 0.19 -12.68
N PHE A 104 -1.11 0.98 -11.90
CA PHE A 104 -2.43 0.62 -11.37
C PHE A 104 -3.50 1.55 -11.91
N TYR A 105 -4.25 1.08 -12.91
CA TYR A 105 -5.33 1.78 -13.59
C TYR A 105 -4.98 3.20 -14.07
N LEU A 106 -3.70 3.41 -14.43
CA LEU A 106 -3.17 4.68 -14.94
C LEU A 106 -3.47 5.89 -14.03
N GLN A 107 -3.42 5.68 -12.71
CA GLN A 107 -3.78 6.71 -11.72
C GLN A 107 -2.66 7.70 -11.38
N GLU A 108 -1.51 7.63 -12.06
CA GLU A 108 -0.39 8.59 -11.94
C GLU A 108 0.19 8.96 -13.31
N PRO A 109 -0.63 9.55 -14.22
CA PRO A 109 -0.22 9.82 -15.60
C PRO A 109 0.77 10.98 -15.71
N ALA A 110 0.84 11.86 -14.71
CA ALA A 110 1.66 13.06 -14.68
C ALA A 110 3.16 12.74 -14.81
N GLU A 111 3.90 13.55 -15.56
CA GLU A 111 5.37 13.48 -15.58
C GLU A 111 5.96 13.97 -14.25
N ASN A 112 7.22 13.64 -13.96
CA ASN A 112 7.85 13.99 -12.67
C ASN A 112 7.72 15.48 -12.31
N HIS A 113 7.86 16.37 -13.31
CA HIS A 113 7.77 17.82 -13.12
C HIS A 113 6.33 18.33 -12.85
N GLU A 114 5.30 17.51 -13.08
CA GLU A 114 3.89 17.86 -12.92
C GLU A 114 3.29 17.33 -11.61
N LEU A 115 3.89 16.29 -11.01
CA LEU A 115 3.34 15.59 -9.84
C LEU A 115 2.99 16.52 -8.68
N MET A 116 3.89 17.44 -8.32
CA MET A 116 3.66 18.35 -7.21
C MET A 116 2.49 19.32 -7.46
N ASN A 117 2.23 19.70 -8.71
CA ASN A 117 1.05 20.50 -9.06
C ASN A 117 -0.24 19.69 -8.84
N GLY A 118 -0.23 18.41 -9.20
CA GLY A 118 -1.32 17.48 -8.94
C GLY A 118 -1.65 17.38 -7.44
N LEU A 119 -0.63 17.15 -6.60
CA LEU A 119 -0.82 17.03 -5.16
C LEU A 119 -1.27 18.35 -4.51
N THR A 120 -0.66 19.46 -4.91
CA THR A 120 -0.92 20.78 -4.31
C THR A 120 -2.27 21.35 -4.69
N TYR A 121 -2.66 21.22 -5.96
CA TYR A 121 -3.83 21.93 -6.51
C TYR A 121 -5.00 21.03 -6.89
N VAL A 122 -4.80 19.72 -7.04
CA VAL A 122 -5.83 18.79 -7.53
C VAL A 122 -6.26 17.80 -6.45
N ARG A 123 -5.38 16.89 -6.03
CA ARG A 123 -5.67 15.83 -5.03
C ARG A 123 -4.39 15.47 -4.25
N PRO A 124 -4.31 15.67 -2.93
CA PRO A 124 -5.40 16.09 -2.03
C PRO A 124 -5.86 17.54 -2.25
N GLY A 125 -5.07 18.36 -2.94
CA GLY A 125 -5.46 19.71 -3.33
C GLY A 125 -5.47 20.69 -2.14
N ASN A 126 -6.23 21.78 -2.28
CA ASN A 126 -6.37 22.82 -1.24
C ASN A 126 -5.06 23.46 -0.76
N GLY A 127 -4.04 23.51 -1.63
CA GLY A 127 -2.73 24.05 -1.28
C GLY A 127 -1.92 23.15 -0.35
N TRP A 128 -2.27 21.86 -0.29
CA TRP A 128 -1.51 20.87 0.48
C TRP A 128 -0.05 20.82 0.00
N THR A 129 0.87 20.82 0.94
CA THR A 129 2.30 20.65 0.68
C THR A 129 2.85 19.54 1.57
N PRO A 130 3.82 18.75 1.10
CA PRO A 130 4.40 17.68 1.90
C PRO A 130 5.15 18.25 3.10
N HIS A 131 5.03 17.58 4.25
CA HIS A 131 5.92 17.80 5.38
C HIS A 131 7.39 17.54 4.97
N GLN A 132 8.37 18.18 5.63
CA GLN A 132 9.79 18.08 5.25
C GLN A 132 10.37 16.65 5.30
N GLU A 133 9.78 15.78 6.12
CA GLU A 133 10.09 14.34 6.24
C GLU A 133 9.20 13.45 5.35
N LEU A 134 8.44 14.03 4.42
CA LEU A 134 7.74 13.31 3.36
C LEU A 134 8.48 13.51 2.04
N HIS A 135 9.28 12.51 1.66
CA HIS A 135 10.11 12.54 0.46
C HIS A 135 9.39 11.86 -0.70
N ILE A 136 8.87 12.66 -1.63
CA ILE A 136 8.26 12.16 -2.87
C ILE A 136 9.34 12.14 -3.95
N TYR A 137 9.63 10.95 -4.46
CA TYR A 137 10.69 10.70 -5.45
C TYR A 137 10.15 10.63 -6.88
N GLY A 138 11.03 10.35 -7.84
CA GLY A 138 10.66 10.09 -9.21
C GLY A 138 9.74 8.88 -9.35
N LYS A 139 8.93 8.91 -10.42
CA LYS A 139 8.04 7.80 -10.76
C LYS A 139 8.84 6.51 -10.99
N ILE A 140 8.31 5.40 -10.52
CA ILE A 140 8.97 4.10 -10.58
C ILE A 140 8.00 2.99 -10.95
N ASP A 141 8.51 1.96 -11.61
CA ASP A 141 7.81 0.70 -11.80
C ASP A 141 8.06 -0.20 -10.57
N VAL A 142 6.99 -0.76 -10.00
CA VAL A 142 7.04 -1.59 -8.79
C VAL A 142 6.87 -3.08 -9.09
N ASN A 143 6.30 -3.40 -10.25
CA ASN A 143 6.03 -4.75 -10.74
C ASN A 143 6.43 -4.93 -12.22
N GLY A 144 6.34 -6.17 -12.71
CA GLY A 144 6.66 -6.53 -14.09
C GLY A 144 8.15 -6.56 -14.40
N ASP A 145 8.53 -6.69 -15.66
CA ASP A 145 9.93 -6.84 -16.08
C ASP A 145 10.79 -5.59 -15.83
N ASN A 146 10.16 -4.42 -15.71
CA ASN A 146 10.84 -3.13 -15.49
C ASN A 146 10.80 -2.68 -14.03
N HIS A 147 10.38 -3.54 -13.09
CA HIS A 147 10.34 -3.15 -11.68
C HIS A 147 11.72 -2.66 -11.22
N HIS A 148 11.71 -1.69 -10.32
CA HIS A 148 12.95 -1.25 -9.71
C HIS A 148 13.45 -2.27 -8.68
N PRO A 149 14.77 -2.52 -8.58
CA PRO A 149 15.35 -3.50 -7.65
C PRO A 149 14.94 -3.29 -6.18
N LEU A 150 14.74 -2.04 -5.75
CA LEU A 150 14.20 -1.71 -4.42
C LEU A 150 12.85 -2.41 -4.17
N TYR A 151 11.93 -2.34 -5.13
CA TYR A 151 10.59 -2.92 -4.98
C TYR A 151 10.62 -4.44 -5.05
N GLU A 152 11.50 -5.03 -5.85
CA GLU A 152 11.71 -6.48 -5.81
C GLU A 152 12.19 -6.94 -4.44
N PHE A 153 13.20 -6.25 -3.89
CA PHE A 153 13.75 -6.57 -2.58
C PHE A 153 12.69 -6.53 -1.46
N VAL A 154 11.89 -5.46 -1.37
CA VAL A 154 10.87 -5.37 -0.31
C VAL A 154 9.73 -6.36 -0.50
N LYS A 155 9.35 -6.67 -1.75
CA LYS A 155 8.34 -7.71 -2.06
C LYS A 155 8.83 -9.11 -1.66
N GLU A 156 10.08 -9.45 -1.96
CA GLU A 156 10.66 -10.75 -1.59
C GLU A 156 10.89 -10.89 -0.08
N SER A 157 11.18 -9.77 0.60
CA SER A 157 11.40 -9.74 2.04
C SER A 157 10.12 -9.95 2.85
N CYS A 158 8.93 -9.79 2.27
CA CYS A 158 7.68 -9.76 3.01
C CYS A 158 6.60 -10.67 2.39
N PRO A 159 5.95 -11.55 3.18
CA PRO A 159 4.81 -12.33 2.71
C PRO A 159 3.69 -11.45 2.16
N GLN A 160 2.94 -11.98 1.18
CA GLN A 160 1.80 -11.28 0.60
C GLN A 160 0.66 -11.09 1.64
N THR A 161 -0.05 -9.97 1.55
CA THR A 161 -1.12 -9.59 2.49
C THR A 161 -2.50 -10.15 2.12
N VAL A 162 -2.68 -10.56 0.86
CA VAL A 162 -3.93 -11.07 0.28
C VAL A 162 -3.66 -12.22 -0.72
N ASP A 163 -4.62 -13.12 -0.92
CA ASP A 163 -4.44 -14.27 -1.81
C ASP A 163 -4.72 -13.97 -3.30
N LYS A 164 -5.20 -12.75 -3.62
CA LYS A 164 -5.58 -12.34 -4.98
C LYS A 164 -5.01 -10.97 -5.31
N ILE A 165 -4.50 -10.84 -6.54
CA ILE A 165 -3.85 -9.63 -7.04
C ILE A 165 -4.75 -8.99 -8.08
N GLY A 166 -5.42 -7.90 -7.69
CA GLY A 166 -6.17 -7.00 -8.57
C GLY A 166 -7.09 -7.67 -9.60
N LYS A 167 -7.44 -6.92 -10.64
CA LYS A 167 -7.96 -7.47 -11.89
C LYS A 167 -6.97 -7.19 -13.00
N THR A 168 -6.70 -8.16 -13.85
CA THR A 168 -5.64 -8.05 -14.88
C THR A 168 -5.85 -6.88 -15.84
N ASP A 169 -7.11 -6.52 -16.16
CA ASP A 169 -7.45 -5.36 -17.00
C ASP A 169 -7.18 -4.00 -16.32
N GLU A 170 -6.91 -3.98 -15.02
CA GLU A 170 -6.55 -2.79 -14.25
C GLU A 170 -5.03 -2.71 -13.98
N LEU A 171 -4.24 -3.74 -14.34
CA LEU A 171 -2.80 -3.82 -14.11
C LEU A 171 -2.03 -3.55 -15.41
N MET A 172 -1.21 -2.50 -15.41
CA MET A 172 -0.49 -2.00 -16.59
C MET A 172 0.96 -2.48 -16.62
N TYR A 173 1.18 -3.76 -16.31
CA TYR A 173 2.51 -4.39 -16.29
C TYR A 173 2.40 -5.89 -16.57
N ASN A 174 3.51 -6.49 -17.00
CA ASN A 174 3.65 -7.93 -17.17
C ASN A 174 5.11 -8.35 -16.86
N PRO A 175 5.34 -9.61 -16.47
CA PRO A 175 4.35 -10.60 -16.03
C PRO A 175 3.77 -10.29 -14.64
N VAL A 176 2.61 -10.86 -14.30
CA VAL A 176 2.03 -10.80 -12.95
C VAL A 176 2.57 -11.95 -12.10
N ARG A 177 3.02 -11.66 -10.87
CA ARG A 177 3.60 -12.60 -9.91
C ARG A 177 2.84 -12.57 -8.58
N PRO A 178 2.75 -13.69 -7.82
CA PRO A 178 2.04 -13.75 -6.54
C PRO A 178 2.52 -12.77 -5.45
N SER A 179 3.77 -12.30 -5.53
CA SER A 179 4.38 -11.37 -4.57
C SER A 179 4.18 -9.88 -4.92
N ASP A 180 3.60 -9.58 -6.09
CA ASP A 180 3.51 -8.22 -6.61
C ASP A 180 2.78 -7.26 -5.68
N ILE A 181 3.13 -5.97 -5.79
CA ILE A 181 2.36 -4.89 -5.19
C ILE A 181 0.94 -4.96 -5.75
N THR A 182 -0.05 -4.98 -4.87
CA THR A 182 -1.43 -5.30 -5.24
C THR A 182 -2.18 -4.08 -5.75
N TRP A 183 -1.84 -2.88 -5.26
CA TRP A 183 -2.40 -1.60 -5.70
C TRP A 183 -1.56 -0.39 -5.26
N ASN A 184 -2.01 0.82 -5.61
CA ASN A 184 -1.52 2.08 -5.04
C ASN A 184 -1.73 2.13 -3.51
N PHE A 185 -0.83 2.80 -2.80
CA PHE A 185 -0.81 3.01 -1.34
C PHE A 185 -0.52 1.75 -0.51
N GLU A 186 0.13 0.75 -1.09
CA GLU A 186 0.72 -0.35 -0.34
C GLU A 186 1.97 0.16 0.40
N LYS A 187 2.22 -0.35 1.60
CA LYS A 187 3.26 0.21 2.48
C LYS A 187 4.17 -0.86 3.03
N PHE A 188 5.44 -0.49 3.17
CA PHE A 188 6.44 -1.26 3.90
C PHE A 188 7.00 -0.39 5.01
N LEU A 189 7.02 -0.90 6.23
CA LEU A 189 7.66 -0.26 7.35
C LEU A 189 9.07 -0.85 7.51
N ILE A 190 10.06 0.02 7.42
CA ILE A 190 11.48 -0.31 7.42
C ILE A 190 12.10 0.21 8.72
N ASP A 191 12.92 -0.60 9.37
CA ASP A 191 13.61 -0.20 10.59
C ASP A 191 14.81 0.73 10.36
N ARG A 192 15.46 1.12 11.46
CA ARG A 192 16.63 2.01 11.49
C ARG A 192 17.85 1.47 10.73
N ASN A 193 17.92 0.16 10.49
CA ASN A 193 18.98 -0.51 9.75
C ASN A 193 18.64 -0.69 8.26
N GLY A 194 17.45 -0.24 7.85
CA GLY A 194 16.96 -0.35 6.48
C GLY A 194 16.40 -1.73 6.15
N GLN A 195 16.04 -2.54 7.15
CA GLN A 195 15.42 -3.85 6.94
C GLN A 195 13.89 -3.74 6.91
N PRO A 196 13.19 -4.32 5.92
CA PRO A 196 11.73 -4.40 5.94
C PRO A 196 11.24 -5.22 7.14
N ARG A 197 10.30 -4.65 7.91
CA ARG A 197 9.74 -5.29 9.12
C ARG A 197 8.27 -5.64 8.97
N PHE A 198 7.49 -4.78 8.32
CA PHE A 198 6.06 -5.01 8.12
C PHE A 198 5.62 -4.57 6.73
N ARG A 199 4.66 -5.30 6.15
CA ARG A 199 3.98 -4.99 4.89
C ARG A 199 2.49 -4.79 5.15
N PHE A 200 1.91 -3.72 4.61
CA PHE A 200 0.52 -3.34 4.81
C PHE A 200 -0.20 -3.19 3.48
N HIS A 201 -1.31 -3.89 3.31
CA HIS A 201 -2.21 -3.71 2.18
C HIS A 201 -2.74 -2.26 2.14
N PRO A 202 -3.07 -1.69 0.97
CA PRO A 202 -3.64 -0.35 0.86
C PRO A 202 -4.86 -0.07 1.77
N THR A 203 -5.68 -1.10 2.00
CA THR A 203 -6.88 -1.03 2.88
C THR A 203 -6.56 -1.18 4.37
N ALA A 204 -5.36 -1.62 4.75
CA ALA A 204 -4.90 -1.67 6.13
C ALA A 204 -4.49 -0.25 6.60
N TRP A 205 -5.44 0.68 6.48
CA TRP A 205 -5.28 2.09 6.77
C TRP A 205 -6.59 2.68 7.31
N SER A 206 -6.54 3.23 8.50
CA SER A 206 -7.64 3.99 9.10
C SER A 206 -7.03 5.25 9.73
N HIS A 207 -6.90 6.32 8.95
CA HIS A 207 -6.23 7.56 9.38
C HIS A 207 -4.85 7.35 10.04
N GLY A 208 -4.12 6.31 9.63
CA GLY A 208 -2.83 5.92 10.21
C GLY A 208 -2.90 5.04 11.47
N ASP A 209 -4.07 4.82 12.07
CA ASP A 209 -4.22 4.05 13.32
C ASP A 209 -3.73 2.60 13.19
N VAL A 210 -3.92 1.99 12.02
CA VAL A 210 -3.48 0.60 11.76
C VAL A 210 -1.96 0.46 11.78
N VAL A 211 -1.22 1.43 11.21
CA VAL A 211 0.25 1.36 11.11
C VAL A 211 0.95 1.94 12.34
N THR A 212 0.27 2.82 13.09
CA THR A 212 0.86 3.58 14.20
C THR A 212 1.50 2.71 15.27
N PRO A 213 0.87 1.62 15.77
CA PRO A 213 1.50 0.76 16.77
C PRO A 213 2.82 0.14 16.29
N PHE A 214 2.91 -0.20 14.99
CA PHE A 214 4.14 -0.75 14.40
C PHE A 214 5.23 0.31 14.25
N ILE A 215 4.85 1.53 13.90
CA ILE A 215 5.75 2.69 13.88
C ILE A 215 6.32 2.93 15.29
N GLU A 216 5.45 3.01 16.30
CA GLU A 216 5.86 3.22 17.69
C GLU A 216 6.75 2.07 18.20
N GLN A 217 6.45 0.83 17.81
CA GLN A 217 7.31 -0.32 18.10
C GLN A 217 8.74 -0.11 17.56
N LEU A 218 8.91 0.20 16.27
CA LEU A 218 10.24 0.37 15.68
C LEU A 218 10.95 1.64 16.16
N LEU A 219 10.21 2.69 16.48
CA LEU A 219 10.78 3.92 17.03
C LEU A 219 11.36 3.69 18.45
N ALA A 220 10.76 2.79 19.22
CA ALA A 220 11.22 2.40 20.56
C ALA A 220 12.40 1.40 20.53
N GLU A 221 12.66 0.73 19.40
CA GLU A 221 13.86 -0.09 19.24
C GLU A 221 15.12 0.79 19.28
N PRO A 222 16.18 0.38 20.00
CA PRO A 222 17.41 1.17 20.08
C PRO A 222 18.01 1.36 18.69
N ALA A 223 18.48 2.58 18.40
CA ALA A 223 19.33 2.81 17.24
C ALA A 223 20.65 2.06 17.46
N ASN A 224 21.00 1.17 16.51
CA ASN A 224 22.30 0.51 16.48
C ASN A 224 23.44 1.51 16.20
#